data_AF-A0A9R1J2C1-F1
#
_entry.id   AF-A0A9R1J2C1-F1
#
_cell.length_a   1.000
_cell.length_b   1.000
_cell.length_c   1.000
_cell.angle_alpha   90.00
_cell.angle_beta   90.00
_cell.angle_gamma   90.00
#
_symmetry.space_group_name_H-M   'P 1'
#
loop_
_entity.id
_entity.type
_entity.pdbx_description
1 polymer ?
#
loop_
_entity_poly.entity_id
_entity_poly.type
_entity_poly.pdbx_seq_one_letter_code
_entity_poly.pdbx_strand_id
1 'polypeptide(L)'
;MPLRRRGNSGYHGVRARPSGSFSAEIRSDEMRLGLGTFDTAHDAARLYDATAWLLRRSRREMNFPNMATRELAHELALPPRLVTDKDRRDNRRRERRLDITEMDEEAMSLWRQHFSEDVINEREFYVQRRPERTAYREDRRTRKADALFNIELKEASTWDSNDERRIDTFITTSEEKEEDITESKSKEEDDDE
;
A
#
# COMPACT_ATOMS: atom_id res chain seq x y z
N MET A 1 25.78 -24.33 -9.26
CA MET A 1 25.68 -24.20 -10.72
C MET A 1 27.01 -23.65 -11.25
N PRO A 2 27.59 -24.17 -12.34
CA PRO A 2 28.81 -23.58 -12.90
C PRO A 2 28.52 -22.19 -13.50
N LEU A 3 29.46 -21.26 -13.32
CA LEU A 3 29.40 -19.93 -13.92
C LEU A 3 29.32 -20.05 -15.44
N ARG A 4 28.22 -19.56 -16.04
CA ARG A 4 28.08 -19.55 -17.50
C ARG A 4 29.15 -18.65 -18.12
N ARG A 5 29.80 -19.12 -19.19
CA ARG A 5 30.73 -18.32 -19.99
C ARG A 5 30.05 -17.01 -20.40
N ARG A 6 30.76 -15.90 -20.24
CA ARG A 6 30.34 -14.58 -20.72
C ARG A 6 30.18 -14.66 -22.24
N GLY A 7 29.03 -14.24 -22.76
CA GLY A 7 28.77 -14.20 -24.21
C GLY A 7 29.48 -13.01 -24.88
N ASN A 8 29.15 -12.71 -26.13
CA ASN A 8 29.73 -11.57 -26.87
C ASN A 8 29.55 -10.20 -26.20
N SER A 9 28.63 -10.08 -25.22
CA SER A 9 28.44 -8.88 -24.40
C SER A 9 29.49 -8.69 -23.30
N GLY A 10 30.27 -9.73 -22.96
CA GLY A 10 31.21 -9.70 -21.84
C GLY A 10 30.59 -9.76 -20.44
N TYR A 11 29.27 -9.82 -20.35
CA TYR A 11 28.51 -9.81 -19.08
C TYR A 11 27.52 -11.00 -18.99
N HIS A 12 27.27 -11.46 -17.77
CA HIS A 12 26.26 -12.45 -17.45
C HIS A 12 24.86 -11.86 -17.63
N GLY A 13 23.94 -12.63 -18.21
CA GLY A 13 22.55 -12.22 -18.40
C GLY A 13 22.33 -11.15 -19.47
N VAL A 14 23.38 -10.68 -20.15
CA VAL A 14 23.29 -9.66 -21.20
C VAL A 14 23.49 -10.31 -22.57
N ARG A 15 22.59 -10.03 -23.51
CA ARG A 15 22.69 -10.47 -24.91
C ARG A 15 22.86 -9.26 -25.82
N ALA A 16 23.92 -9.26 -26.62
CA ALA A 16 24.11 -8.29 -27.70
C ALA A 16 23.22 -8.66 -28.89
N ARG A 17 22.50 -7.68 -29.45
CA ARG A 17 21.74 -7.84 -30.70
C ARG A 17 22.53 -7.27 -31.88
N PRO A 18 22.29 -7.75 -33.11
CA PRO A 18 22.89 -7.18 -34.31
C PRO A 18 22.57 -5.69 -34.53
N SER A 19 21.47 -5.20 -33.93
CA SER A 19 21.09 -3.79 -33.95
C SER A 19 21.99 -2.87 -33.13
N GLY A 20 22.94 -3.43 -32.37
CA GLY A 20 23.79 -2.68 -31.43
C GLY A 20 23.20 -2.53 -30.03
N SER A 21 21.95 -2.96 -29.81
CA SER A 21 21.29 -2.90 -28.49
C SER A 21 21.60 -4.13 -27.63
N PHE A 22 21.48 -3.98 -26.31
CA PHE A 22 21.73 -5.02 -25.31
C PHE A 22 20.43 -5.38 -24.58
N SER A 23 20.06 -6.66 -24.53
CA SER A 23 18.94 -7.12 -23.69
C SER A 23 19.45 -7.79 -22.42
N ALA A 24 18.86 -7.45 -21.28
CA ALA A 24 19.12 -8.09 -20.00
C ALA A 24 18.01 -9.09 -19.68
N GLU A 25 18.39 -10.32 -19.32
CA GLU A 25 17.47 -11.41 -19.04
C GLU A 25 17.98 -12.22 -17.83
N ILE A 26 17.07 -12.59 -16.92
CA ILE A 26 17.38 -13.47 -15.79
C ILE A 26 16.54 -14.74 -15.86
N ARG A 27 17.15 -15.89 -15.56
CA ARG A 27 16.50 -17.20 -15.65
C ARG A 27 16.40 -17.85 -14.28
N SER A 28 15.21 -18.02 -13.72
CA SER A 28 14.99 -18.80 -12.50
C SER A 28 14.41 -20.15 -12.88
N ASP A 29 15.16 -21.24 -12.68
CA ASP A 29 14.86 -22.65 -13.01
C ASP A 29 14.08 -22.88 -14.33
N GLU A 30 12.77 -22.67 -14.32
CA GLU A 30 11.87 -22.85 -15.47
C GLU A 30 11.55 -21.54 -16.23
N MET A 31 11.58 -20.40 -15.56
CA MET A 31 11.13 -19.13 -16.11
C MET A 31 12.29 -18.23 -16.58
N ARG A 32 12.10 -17.59 -17.74
CA ARG A 32 12.98 -16.53 -18.24
C ARG A 32 12.25 -15.20 -18.10
N LEU A 33 12.85 -14.26 -17.38
CA LEU A 33 12.33 -12.91 -17.20
C LEU A 33 13.20 -11.94 -18.00
N GLY A 34 12.60 -11.28 -18.99
CA GLY A 34 13.24 -10.17 -19.69
C GLY A 34 13.21 -8.91 -18.82
N LEU A 35 14.38 -8.37 -18.51
CA LEU A 35 14.54 -7.18 -17.67
C LEU A 35 14.45 -5.88 -18.49
N GLY A 36 14.72 -5.97 -19.79
CA GLY A 36 14.57 -4.87 -20.74
C GLY A 36 15.66 -4.83 -21.81
N THR A 37 15.62 -3.78 -22.62
CA THR A 37 16.64 -3.45 -23.63
C THR A 37 17.33 -2.13 -23.27
N PHE A 38 18.63 -2.06 -23.53
CA PHE A 38 19.54 -0.97 -23.16
C PHE A 38 20.48 -0.65 -24.31
N ASP A 39 20.95 0.59 -24.36
CA ASP A 39 21.92 1.02 -25.38
C ASP A 39 23.34 0.61 -25.00
N THR A 40 23.63 0.44 -23.71
CA THR A 40 24.94 0.00 -23.22
C THR A 40 24.88 -1.38 -22.55
N ALA A 41 25.92 -2.17 -22.76
CA ALA A 41 26.09 -3.47 -22.09
C ALA A 41 26.23 -3.32 -20.57
N HIS A 42 26.83 -2.20 -20.14
CA HIS A 42 27.10 -1.91 -18.74
C HIS A 42 25.80 -1.63 -17.96
N ASP A 43 24.89 -0.82 -18.51
CA ASP A 43 23.58 -0.56 -17.87
C ASP A 43 22.72 -1.83 -17.78
N ALA A 44 22.72 -2.63 -18.86
CA ALA A 44 22.06 -3.93 -18.88
C ALA A 44 22.61 -4.87 -17.79
N ALA A 45 23.93 -4.89 -17.60
CA ALA A 45 24.60 -5.70 -16.59
C ALA A 45 24.31 -5.23 -15.16
N ARG A 46 24.23 -3.91 -14.91
CA ARG A 46 23.83 -3.36 -13.60
C ARG A 46 22.41 -3.77 -13.23
N LEU A 47 21.47 -3.71 -14.18
CA LEU A 47 20.10 -4.16 -13.94
C LEU A 47 20.03 -5.68 -13.69
N TYR A 48 20.81 -6.48 -14.42
CA TYR A 48 20.91 -7.92 -14.17
C TYR A 48 21.44 -8.21 -12.75
N ASP A 49 22.46 -7.49 -12.29
CA ASP A 49 23.00 -7.69 -10.95
C ASP A 49 22.04 -7.25 -9.84
N ALA A 50 21.35 -6.12 -10.01
CA ALA A 50 20.32 -5.65 -9.08
C ALA A 50 19.18 -6.68 -8.94
N THR A 51 18.69 -7.20 -10.06
CA THR A 51 17.63 -8.23 -10.07
C THR A 51 18.13 -9.58 -9.55
N ALA A 52 19.37 -9.99 -9.88
CA ALA A 52 20.00 -11.18 -9.31
C ALA A 52 20.16 -11.08 -7.80
N TRP A 53 20.49 -9.89 -7.29
CA TRP A 53 20.61 -9.62 -5.87
C TRP A 53 19.25 -9.69 -5.17
N LEU A 54 18.20 -9.11 -5.77
CA LEU A 54 16.81 -9.24 -5.29
C LEU A 54 16.34 -10.71 -5.26
N LEU A 55 16.73 -11.51 -6.25
CA LEU A 55 16.50 -12.96 -6.31
C LEU A 55 17.47 -13.77 -5.43
N ARG A 56 18.25 -13.10 -4.55
CA ARG A 56 19.18 -13.72 -3.59
C ARG A 56 20.24 -14.63 -4.22
N ARG A 57 20.70 -14.31 -5.43
CA ARG A 57 21.83 -15.02 -6.05
C ARG A 57 23.15 -14.72 -5.36
N SER A 58 24.11 -15.64 -5.49
CA SER A 58 25.46 -15.45 -4.96
C SER A 58 26.17 -14.29 -5.66
N ARG A 59 26.83 -13.43 -4.87
CA ARG A 59 27.64 -12.31 -5.38
C ARG A 59 28.75 -12.74 -6.34
N ARG A 60 29.20 -13.99 -6.26
CA ARG A 60 30.22 -14.56 -7.18
C ARG A 60 29.69 -14.77 -8.60
N GLU A 61 28.36 -14.79 -8.78
CA GLU A 61 27.69 -14.97 -10.06
C GLU A 61 27.26 -13.62 -10.69
N MET A 62 27.50 -12.50 -9.99
CA MET A 62 27.21 -11.14 -10.46
C MET A 62 28.35 -10.58 -11.31
N ASN A 63 28.04 -9.62 -12.16
CA ASN A 63 29.03 -8.92 -12.99
C ASN A 63 29.88 -7.95 -12.17
N PHE A 64 29.27 -7.30 -11.18
CA PHE A 64 29.84 -6.23 -10.36
C PHE A 64 29.72 -6.60 -8.85
N PRO A 65 30.78 -7.11 -8.22
CA PRO A 65 30.72 -7.60 -6.84
C PRO A 65 30.48 -6.50 -5.79
N ASN A 66 30.67 -5.23 -6.16
CA ASN A 66 30.60 -4.08 -5.24
C ASN A 66 29.30 -3.26 -5.36
N MET A 67 28.38 -3.60 -6.27
CA MET A 67 27.40 -2.61 -6.77
C MET A 67 25.96 -2.70 -6.25
N ALA A 68 25.65 -3.49 -5.21
CA ALA A 68 24.26 -3.57 -4.75
C ALA A 68 24.11 -3.54 -3.22
N THR A 69 23.80 -2.35 -2.71
CA THR A 69 23.00 -2.17 -1.48
C THR A 69 21.53 -2.44 -1.81
N ARG A 70 20.72 -2.83 -0.82
CA ARG A 70 19.30 -3.18 -1.04
C ARG A 70 18.50 -2.08 -1.73
N GLU A 71 18.66 -0.86 -1.25
CA GLU A 71 17.96 0.32 -1.75
C GLU A 71 18.33 0.61 -3.20
N LEU A 72 19.62 0.68 -3.49
CA LEU A 72 20.13 0.87 -4.85
C LEU A 72 19.67 -0.25 -5.81
N ALA A 73 19.58 -1.49 -5.34
CA ALA A 73 19.06 -2.59 -6.14
C ALA A 73 17.56 -2.40 -6.48
N HIS A 74 16.75 -1.89 -5.53
CA HIS A 74 15.35 -1.57 -5.78
C HIS A 74 15.17 -0.36 -6.72
N GLU A 75 16.02 0.66 -6.60
CA GLU A 75 16.00 1.83 -7.50
C GLU A 75 16.42 1.46 -8.92
N LEU A 76 17.49 0.68 -9.07
CA LEU A 76 17.95 0.22 -10.37
C LEU A 76 16.98 -0.78 -10.99
N ALA A 77 16.47 -1.71 -10.19
CA ALA A 77 15.44 -2.67 -10.59
C ALA A 77 14.02 -2.16 -10.28
N LEU A 78 13.74 -0.92 -10.70
CA LEU A 78 12.36 -0.44 -10.86
C LEU A 78 11.49 -1.55 -11.49
N PRO A 79 10.21 -1.66 -11.09
CA PRO A 79 9.35 -2.79 -11.42
C PRO A 79 9.45 -3.10 -12.91
N PRO A 80 9.50 -4.40 -13.26
CA PRO A 80 9.95 -4.87 -14.57
C PRO A 80 9.26 -4.06 -15.66
N ARG A 81 10.08 -3.36 -16.48
CA ARG A 81 9.60 -2.60 -17.64
C ARG A 81 8.59 -3.45 -18.37
N LEU A 82 7.33 -3.04 -18.28
CA LEU A 82 6.10 -3.70 -18.76
C LEU A 82 6.43 -4.61 -19.95
N VAL A 83 6.70 -5.88 -19.64
CA VAL A 83 7.36 -6.82 -20.55
C VAL A 83 6.36 -7.23 -21.63
N THR A 84 5.09 -7.30 -21.27
CA THR A 84 3.99 -7.68 -22.15
C THR A 84 3.10 -6.48 -22.49
N ASP A 85 2.39 -6.57 -23.62
CA ASP A 85 1.35 -5.58 -23.97
C ASP A 85 0.21 -5.55 -22.96
N LYS A 86 -0.01 -6.64 -22.21
CA LYS A 86 -0.97 -6.69 -21.11
C LYS A 86 -0.51 -5.78 -19.96
N ASP A 87 0.75 -5.90 -19.54
CA ASP A 87 1.31 -5.04 -18.49
C ASP A 87 1.23 -3.55 -18.89
N ARG A 88 1.51 -3.22 -20.17
CA ARG A 88 1.36 -1.85 -20.72
C ARG A 88 -0.07 -1.33 -20.69
N ARG A 89 -1.06 -2.21 -20.87
CA ARG A 89 -2.48 -1.84 -20.76
C ARG A 89 -2.88 -1.64 -19.31
N ASP A 90 -2.44 -2.52 -18.41
CA ASP A 90 -2.77 -2.45 -17.00
C ASP A 90 -2.11 -1.24 -16.32
N ASN A 91 -0.88 -0.88 -16.69
CA ASN A 91 -0.25 0.34 -16.20
C ASN A 91 -0.99 1.60 -16.66
N ARG A 92 -1.34 1.69 -17.96
CA ARG A 92 -2.15 2.82 -18.48
C ARG A 92 -3.52 2.93 -17.80
N ARG A 93 -4.13 1.81 -17.40
CA ARG A 93 -5.37 1.81 -16.61
C ARG A 93 -5.15 2.33 -15.20
N ARG A 94 -4.02 2.01 -14.57
CA ARG A 94 -3.66 2.52 -13.24
C ARG A 94 -3.36 4.01 -13.28
N GLU A 95 -2.53 4.46 -14.23
CA GLU A 95 -2.22 5.88 -14.45
C GLU A 95 -3.51 6.67 -14.63
N ARG A 96 -4.41 6.26 -15.52
CA ARG A 96 -5.72 6.92 -15.68
C ARG A 96 -6.55 6.99 -14.40
N ARG A 97 -6.47 5.99 -13.51
CA ARG A 97 -7.19 6.02 -12.24
C ARG A 97 -6.57 7.04 -11.29
N LEU A 98 -5.24 7.11 -11.25
CA LEU A 98 -4.50 8.08 -10.45
C LEU A 98 -4.76 9.50 -10.94
N ASP A 99 -4.74 9.71 -12.26
CA ASP A 99 -5.08 11.00 -12.87
C ASP A 99 -6.52 11.41 -12.51
N ILE A 100 -7.48 10.46 -12.54
CA ILE A 100 -8.86 10.74 -12.11
C ILE A 100 -8.91 11.14 -10.63
N THR A 101 -8.20 10.45 -9.74
CA THR A 101 -8.19 10.80 -8.32
C THR A 101 -7.53 12.15 -8.06
N GLU A 102 -6.44 12.46 -8.75
CA GLU A 102 -5.75 13.76 -8.64
C GLU A 102 -6.65 14.89 -9.13
N MET A 103 -7.29 14.72 -10.30
CA MET A 103 -8.27 15.68 -10.82
C MET A 103 -9.49 15.84 -9.90
N ASP A 104 -9.95 14.76 -9.25
CA ASP A 104 -11.06 14.80 -8.30
C ASP A 104 -10.66 15.54 -7.02
N GLU A 105 -9.45 15.31 -6.50
CA GLU A 105 -8.88 16.04 -5.38
C GLU A 105 -8.76 17.54 -5.70
N GLU A 106 -8.24 17.88 -6.88
CA GLU A 106 -8.18 19.27 -7.35
C GLU A 106 -9.58 19.89 -7.47
N ALA A 107 -10.53 19.19 -8.08
CA ALA A 107 -11.90 19.65 -8.22
C ALA A 107 -12.59 19.88 -6.87
N MET A 108 -12.40 18.96 -5.91
CA MET A 108 -12.89 19.10 -4.54
C MET A 108 -12.20 20.26 -3.81
N SER A 109 -10.92 20.51 -4.08
CA SER A 109 -10.21 21.66 -3.50
C SER A 109 -10.78 23.00 -4.01
N LEU A 110 -11.02 23.10 -5.32
CA LEU A 110 -11.64 24.27 -5.94
C LEU A 110 -13.08 24.46 -5.47
N TRP A 111 -13.84 23.36 -5.35
CA TRP A 111 -15.19 23.40 -4.79
C TRP A 111 -15.17 23.95 -3.36
N ARG A 112 -14.27 23.48 -2.49
CA ARG A 112 -14.14 24.01 -1.12
C ARG A 112 -13.77 25.49 -1.08
N GLN A 113 -12.95 25.97 -2.02
CA GLN A 113 -12.59 27.38 -2.12
C GLN A 113 -13.78 28.24 -2.56
N HIS A 114 -14.54 27.77 -3.56
CA HIS A 114 -15.70 28.50 -4.10
C HIS A 114 -16.93 28.46 -3.18
N PHE A 115 -17.12 27.35 -2.45
CA PHE A 115 -18.25 27.09 -1.57
C PHE A 115 -17.81 27.04 -0.10
N SER A 116 -16.98 27.99 0.32
CA SER A 116 -16.43 28.04 1.69
C SER A 116 -17.52 28.14 2.76
N GLU A 117 -18.62 28.82 2.46
CA GLU A 117 -19.76 28.99 3.38
C GLU A 117 -20.54 27.68 3.57
N ASP A 118 -20.69 26.87 2.52
CA ASP A 118 -21.27 25.53 2.62
C ASP A 118 -20.38 24.58 3.42
N VAL A 119 -19.05 24.71 3.28
CA VAL A 119 -18.08 23.94 4.09
C VAL A 119 -18.17 24.33 5.57
N ILE A 120 -18.35 25.60 5.89
CA ILE A 120 -18.56 26.06 7.27
C ILE A 120 -19.88 25.51 7.82
N ASN A 121 -20.97 25.64 7.06
CA ASN A 121 -22.29 25.12 7.44
C ASN A 121 -22.27 23.59 7.67
N GLU A 122 -21.59 22.84 6.81
CA GLU A 122 -21.43 21.40 6.95
C GLU A 122 -20.64 21.04 8.23
N ARG A 123 -19.54 21.75 8.49
CA ARG A 123 -18.75 21.57 9.73
C ARG A 123 -19.58 21.85 10.97
N GLU A 124 -20.33 22.95 10.99
CA GLU A 124 -21.22 23.30 12.09
C GLU A 124 -22.33 22.25 12.27
N PHE A 125 -22.95 21.81 11.18
CA PHE A 125 -23.95 20.74 11.19
C PHE A 125 -23.44 19.47 11.86
N TYR A 126 -22.22 19.02 11.52
CA TYR A 126 -21.64 17.83 12.12
C TYR A 126 -21.16 18.05 13.56
N VAL A 127 -20.63 19.23 13.91
CA VAL A 127 -20.24 19.57 15.29
C VAL A 127 -21.44 19.52 16.23
N GLN A 128 -22.60 20.05 15.81
CA GLN A 128 -23.82 20.00 16.61
C GLN A 128 -24.31 18.57 16.87
N ARG A 129 -23.98 17.63 15.98
CA ARG A 129 -24.39 16.22 16.05
C ARG A 129 -23.35 15.28 16.66
N ARG A 130 -22.09 15.74 16.82
CA ARG A 130 -21.04 15.02 17.56
C ARG A 130 -21.49 14.59 18.97
N PRO A 131 -22.08 15.45 19.82
CA PRO A 131 -22.48 15.03 21.17
C PRO A 131 -23.57 13.95 21.17
N GLU A 132 -24.51 13.99 20.22
CA GLU A 132 -25.54 12.95 20.07
C GLU A 132 -24.90 11.59 19.71
N ARG A 133 -23.92 11.60 18.81
CA ARG A 133 -23.19 10.39 18.41
C ARG A 133 -22.27 9.86 19.50
N THR A 134 -21.59 10.72 20.25
CA THR A 134 -20.74 10.30 21.38
C THR A 134 -21.58 9.76 22.52
N ALA A 135 -22.69 10.43 22.87
CA ALA A 135 -23.63 9.94 23.87
C ALA A 135 -24.23 8.59 23.47
N TYR A 136 -24.62 8.41 22.20
CA TYR A 136 -25.07 7.11 21.69
C TYR A 136 -23.98 6.03 21.77
N ARG A 137 -22.72 6.37 21.47
CA ARG A 137 -21.58 5.44 21.58
C ARG A 137 -21.28 5.08 23.04
N GLU A 138 -21.38 6.04 23.95
CA GLU A 138 -21.18 5.85 25.41
C GLU A 138 -22.30 5.02 26.02
N ASP A 139 -23.57 5.35 25.74
CA ASP A 139 -24.74 4.55 26.14
C ASP A 139 -24.63 3.10 25.65
N ARG A 140 -24.14 2.92 24.42
CA ARG A 140 -23.90 1.60 23.86
C ARG A 140 -22.77 0.84 24.58
N ARG A 141 -21.75 1.55 25.08
CA ARG A 141 -20.66 0.97 25.90
C ARG A 141 -21.13 0.62 27.30
N THR A 142 -21.89 1.50 27.95
CA THR A 142 -22.41 1.27 29.31
C THR A 142 -23.34 0.07 29.33
N ARG A 143 -24.28 -0.03 28.37
CA ARG A 143 -25.18 -1.19 28.26
C ARG A 143 -24.43 -2.52 28.11
N LYS A 144 -23.40 -2.54 27.27
CA LYS A 144 -22.55 -3.74 27.12
C LYS A 144 -21.77 -4.05 28.41
N ALA A 145 -21.19 -3.04 29.06
CA ALA A 145 -20.43 -3.20 30.30
C ALA A 145 -21.33 -3.70 31.44
N ASP A 146 -22.51 -3.13 31.61
CA ASP A 146 -23.50 -3.54 32.60
C ASP A 146 -23.97 -4.98 32.35
N ALA A 147 -24.18 -5.34 31.07
CA ALA A 147 -24.55 -6.70 30.70
C ALA A 147 -23.43 -7.71 30.99
N LEU A 148 -22.18 -7.38 30.67
CA LEU A 148 -21.03 -8.22 30.99
C LEU A 148 -20.85 -8.36 32.52
N PHE A 149 -20.96 -7.27 33.27
CA PHE A 149 -20.87 -7.26 34.72
C PHE A 149 -21.95 -8.12 35.39
N ASN A 150 -23.21 -8.01 34.95
CA ASN A 150 -24.30 -8.84 35.46
C ASN A 150 -24.17 -10.32 35.06
N ILE A 151 -23.56 -10.65 33.92
CA ILE A 151 -23.21 -12.04 33.59
C ILE A 151 -22.10 -12.57 34.52
N GLU A 152 -21.10 -11.75 34.81
CA GLU A 152 -19.96 -12.12 35.67
C GLU A 152 -20.40 -12.38 37.12
N LEU A 153 -21.37 -11.62 37.63
CA LEU A 153 -21.93 -11.79 38.98
C LEU A 153 -22.67 -13.13 39.20
N LYS A 154 -23.03 -13.88 38.14
CA LYS A 154 -23.69 -15.21 38.21
C LYS A 154 -24.85 -15.27 39.21
N GLU A 155 -24.69 -15.94 40.35
CA GLU A 155 -25.72 -16.13 41.39
C GLU A 155 -26.03 -14.84 42.18
N ALA A 156 -25.12 -13.87 42.16
CA ALA A 156 -25.31 -12.53 42.72
C ALA A 156 -25.87 -11.53 41.70
N SER A 157 -26.17 -11.99 40.47
CA SER A 157 -26.76 -11.16 39.43
C SER A 157 -28.20 -10.80 39.76
N THR A 158 -28.58 -9.56 39.49
CA THR A 158 -29.99 -9.12 39.61
C THR A 158 -30.83 -9.59 38.40
N TRP A 159 -30.19 -10.09 37.34
CA TRP A 159 -30.86 -10.45 36.09
C TRP A 159 -31.22 -11.93 36.04
N ASP A 160 -32.47 -12.23 35.66
CA ASP A 160 -32.91 -13.60 35.42
C ASP A 160 -32.30 -14.16 34.11
N SER A 161 -32.31 -15.49 33.98
CA SER A 161 -31.78 -16.22 32.83
C SER A 161 -32.42 -15.83 31.49
N ASN A 162 -33.65 -15.29 31.51
CA ASN A 162 -34.42 -14.86 30.34
C ASN A 162 -34.48 -13.33 30.14
N ASP A 163 -33.62 -12.56 30.84
CA ASP A 163 -33.60 -11.10 30.69
C ASP A 163 -33.03 -10.68 29.32
N GLU A 164 -33.80 -9.89 28.55
CA GLU A 164 -33.45 -9.41 27.20
C GLU A 164 -32.17 -8.56 27.19
N ARG A 165 -31.85 -7.90 28.30
CA ARG A 165 -30.65 -7.05 28.43
C ARG A 165 -29.36 -7.86 28.33
N ARG A 166 -29.41 -9.19 28.49
CA ARG A 166 -28.27 -10.08 28.29
C ARG A 166 -27.76 -10.05 26.83
N ILE A 167 -28.62 -9.71 25.86
CA ILE A 167 -28.28 -9.59 24.44
C ILE A 167 -27.26 -8.47 24.21
N ASP A 168 -27.21 -7.46 25.08
CA ASP A 168 -26.29 -6.32 24.94
C ASP A 168 -24.81 -6.72 25.07
N THR A 169 -24.51 -7.92 25.58
CA THR A 169 -23.15 -8.48 25.58
C THR A 169 -22.59 -8.74 24.17
N PHE A 170 -23.47 -8.94 23.18
CA PHE A 170 -23.11 -9.17 21.79
C PHE A 170 -23.00 -7.87 20.97
N ILE A 171 -23.19 -6.70 21.60
CA ILE A 171 -23.01 -5.42 20.93
C ILE A 171 -21.54 -5.29 20.48
N THR A 172 -21.34 -5.00 19.20
CA THR A 172 -20.01 -4.65 18.67
C THR A 172 -19.68 -3.21 19.08
N THR A 173 -18.96 -3.03 20.18
CA THR A 173 -18.40 -1.73 20.58
C THR A 173 -17.11 -1.49 19.82
N SER A 174 -16.81 -0.24 19.48
CA SER A 174 -15.65 0.16 18.67
C SER A 174 -14.28 -0.15 19.32
N GLU A 175 -14.25 -0.61 20.58
CA GLU A 175 -13.04 -1.14 21.22
C GLU A 175 -12.64 -2.55 20.72
N GLU A 176 -13.54 -3.29 20.07
CA GLU A 176 -13.27 -4.65 19.55
C GLU A 176 -12.96 -4.69 18.05
N LYS A 177 -13.19 -3.59 17.33
CA LYS A 177 -12.81 -3.43 15.93
C LYS A 177 -12.23 -2.03 15.74
N GLU A 178 -10.91 -1.92 15.87
CA GLU A 178 -10.14 -0.81 15.33
C GLU A 178 -10.18 -0.86 13.79
N GLU A 179 -11.28 -0.47 13.16
CA GLU A 179 -11.27 -0.04 11.75
C GLU A 179 -12.36 1.03 11.55
N ASP A 180 -12.12 2.23 12.07
CA ASP A 180 -12.79 3.44 11.57
C ASP A 180 -11.90 4.03 10.47
N ILE A 181 -11.96 3.42 9.28
CA ILE A 181 -11.45 4.04 8.06
C ILE A 181 -12.43 5.18 7.74
N THR A 182 -12.16 6.36 8.30
CA THR A 182 -12.33 7.72 7.75
C THR A 182 -12.54 8.75 8.87
N GLU A 183 -11.61 8.88 9.81
CA GLU A 183 -11.52 10.12 10.60
C GLU A 183 -10.05 10.43 10.91
N SER A 184 -9.29 10.76 9.87
CA SER A 184 -7.89 11.23 10.00
C SER A 184 -7.52 12.21 8.89
N LYS A 185 -8.12 13.41 8.85
CA LYS A 185 -7.47 14.62 8.31
C LYS A 185 -8.30 15.89 8.57
N SER A 186 -8.22 16.46 9.77
CA SER A 186 -8.45 17.91 9.98
C SER A 186 -8.17 18.28 11.43
N LYS A 187 -6.91 18.18 11.84
CA LYS A 187 -6.36 18.92 12.97
C LYS A 187 -4.86 18.97 12.76
N GLU A 188 -4.29 20.14 13.05
CA GLU A 188 -2.88 20.52 12.89
C GLU A 188 -2.51 21.01 11.49
N GLU A 189 -2.87 22.26 11.23
CA GLU A 189 -2.00 23.28 10.59
C GLU A 189 -2.71 24.61 10.79
N ASP A 190 -2.40 25.30 11.90
CA ASP A 190 -2.61 26.74 12.14
C ASP A 190 -1.98 27.03 13.52
N ASP A 191 -0.66 27.23 13.55
CA ASP A 191 0.07 27.95 14.61
C ASP A 191 1.51 28.20 14.11
N ASP A 192 1.70 29.28 13.36
CA ASP A 192 2.98 29.98 13.24
C ASP A 192 2.67 31.47 13.00
N GLU A 193 2.83 32.26 14.06
CA GLU A 193 2.85 33.73 14.07
C GLU A 193 4.28 34.22 14.36
#